data_AF-A0A645DFI9-F1
#
_entry.id   AF-A0A645DFI9-F1
#
_cell.length_a   1.000
_cell.length_b   1.000
_cell.length_c   1.000
_cell.angle_alpha   90.00
_cell.angle_beta   90.00
_cell.angle_gamma   90.00
#
_symmetry.space_group_name_H-M   'P 1'
#
loop_
_entity.id
_entity.type
_entity.pdbx_description
1 polymer ?
#
loop_
_entity_poly.entity_id
_entity_poly.type
_entity_poly.pdbx_seq_one_letter_code
_entity_poly.pdbx_strand_id
1 'polypeptide(L)'
;MHDGIVWPLYLIPQDKYLSPTWLLGSSSQADVKVWPPSGDRIGECLGWNLTLGEVVVLCKQMADKWEEGIQLLNGIEKKYQYDNDRMFDFVLARAIQIHLKSSYNILRFYLTREKMFRTTLNKEKMEMLVEMEHIVHEEIKQSEEMISLCLKDSRLGYHSEAEGYKYYPEKLKWRIEQLNSVLINEFPTVRQKIANNEKLFPEYTGAKPEGLSMNSVANSGDIYETAQKIKNWLSFDKEKTGNKIRWASAYDETNLYFIISDEIGVTEGNIQVEIEPRRLWPVKYFNYAIGENNAGYQTKKIDNKTLTVIAIPFSEIGNEAGQDTPIRINLQYGSNVWIPKKPLPARLLLGNANPRDLGWVLFK
;
A
#
# COMPACT_ATOMS: atom_id res chain seq x y z
N MET A 1 -11.71 -8.03 -5.18
CA MET A 1 -12.14 -9.45 -5.29
C MET A 1 -12.12 -9.94 -6.73
N HIS A 2 -12.98 -9.44 -7.63
CA HIS A 2 -13.08 -9.94 -9.02
C HIS A 2 -11.78 -9.95 -9.85
N ASP A 3 -10.95 -8.91 -9.74
CA ASP A 3 -9.69 -8.82 -10.51
C ASP A 3 -8.50 -9.51 -9.81
N GLY A 4 -8.65 -9.89 -8.54
CA GLY A 4 -7.56 -10.43 -7.72
C GLY A 4 -6.99 -11.74 -8.25
N ILE A 5 -7.83 -12.56 -8.91
CA ILE A 5 -7.45 -13.88 -9.43
C ILE A 5 -6.37 -13.83 -10.52
N VAL A 6 -6.04 -12.66 -11.05
CA VAL A 6 -4.94 -12.45 -12.02
C VAL A 6 -3.77 -11.65 -11.46
N TRP A 7 -3.77 -11.34 -10.15
CA TRP A 7 -2.68 -10.59 -9.54
C TRP A 7 -1.48 -11.51 -9.29
N PRO A 8 -0.26 -11.08 -9.65
CA PRO A 8 0.95 -11.72 -9.15
C PRO A 8 1.08 -11.52 -7.64
N LEU A 9 1.87 -12.38 -6.99
CA LEU A 9 2.24 -12.25 -5.59
C LEU A 9 3.73 -11.94 -5.50
N TYR A 10 4.10 -10.90 -4.75
CA TYR A 10 5.49 -10.47 -4.63
C TYR A 10 5.99 -10.71 -3.20
N LEU A 11 6.89 -11.68 -3.02
CA LEU A 11 7.53 -11.94 -1.74
C LEU A 11 8.59 -10.88 -1.45
N ILE A 12 9.38 -10.49 -2.47
CA ILE A 12 10.29 -9.36 -2.45
C ILE A 12 9.51 -8.07 -2.79
N PRO A 13 9.53 -7.03 -1.93
CA PRO A 13 8.76 -5.82 -2.18
C PRO A 13 9.10 -5.15 -3.51
N GLN A 14 8.09 -4.77 -4.29
CA GLN A 14 8.23 -4.10 -5.59
C GLN A 14 7.73 -2.66 -5.57
N ASP A 15 6.90 -2.30 -4.59
CA ASP A 15 6.26 -0.99 -4.47
C ASP A 15 5.42 -0.61 -5.70
N LYS A 16 4.82 -1.62 -6.34
CA LYS A 16 4.00 -1.46 -7.55
C LYS A 16 2.56 -1.20 -7.16
N TYR A 17 1.96 -0.27 -7.87
CA TYR A 17 0.60 0.18 -7.62
C TYR A 17 -0.45 -0.79 -8.22
N LEU A 18 -1.68 -0.74 -7.70
CA LEU A 18 -2.80 -1.50 -8.26
C LEU A 18 -3.40 -0.79 -9.48
N SER A 19 -3.70 -1.57 -10.50
CA SER A 19 -4.37 -1.05 -11.69
C SER A 19 -5.87 -0.83 -11.41
N PRO A 20 -6.49 0.20 -12.03
CA PRO A 20 -7.93 0.41 -11.95
C PRO A 20 -8.72 -0.84 -12.31
N THR A 21 -9.69 -1.21 -11.48
CA THR A 21 -10.55 -2.37 -11.74
C THR A 21 -11.50 -2.10 -12.90
N TRP A 22 -11.97 -0.85 -13.04
CA TRP A 22 -12.95 -0.41 -14.03
C TRP A 22 -12.35 -0.06 -15.41
N LEU A 23 -11.03 -0.22 -15.63
CA LEU A 23 -10.40 0.04 -16.92
C LEU A 23 -9.54 -1.14 -17.39
N LEU A 24 -9.44 -1.30 -18.70
CA LEU A 24 -8.41 -2.12 -19.36
C LEU A 24 -7.20 -1.28 -19.78
N GLY A 25 -7.45 -0.04 -20.16
CA GLY A 25 -6.48 0.99 -20.51
C GLY A 25 -7.12 2.37 -20.34
N SER A 26 -6.38 3.44 -20.61
CA SER A 26 -6.86 4.81 -20.53
C SER A 26 -6.79 5.48 -21.90
N SER A 27 -7.93 5.90 -22.44
CA SER A 27 -8.00 6.72 -23.65
C SER A 27 -7.76 8.21 -23.36
N SER A 28 -7.92 8.64 -22.10
CA SER A 28 -7.75 10.01 -21.66
C SER A 28 -6.34 10.32 -21.13
N GLN A 29 -5.53 9.29 -20.85
CA GLN A 29 -4.13 9.44 -20.47
C GLN A 29 -3.28 8.85 -21.60
N ALA A 30 -2.72 9.74 -22.42
CA ALA A 30 -2.02 9.41 -23.68
C ALA A 30 -0.96 8.30 -23.55
N ASP A 31 -0.37 8.15 -22.35
CA ASP A 31 0.71 7.19 -22.09
C ASP A 31 0.26 5.84 -21.52
N VAL A 32 -1.03 5.64 -21.23
CA VAL A 32 -1.55 4.39 -20.64
C VAL A 32 -2.50 3.68 -21.61
N LYS A 33 -1.94 3.10 -22.68
CA LYS A 33 -2.74 2.30 -23.65
C LYS A 33 -3.37 1.06 -23.02
N VAL A 34 -2.66 0.42 -22.08
CA VAL A 34 -3.13 -0.74 -21.29
C VAL A 34 -2.53 -0.61 -19.90
N TRP A 35 -3.33 -0.84 -18.86
CA TRP A 35 -2.82 -0.87 -17.49
C TRP A 35 -1.97 -2.13 -17.26
N PRO A 36 -0.80 -2.01 -16.60
CA PRO A 36 0.00 -3.18 -16.26
C PRO A 36 -0.74 -4.10 -15.28
N PRO A 37 -0.30 -5.35 -15.08
CA PRO A 37 -0.79 -6.17 -13.98
C PRO A 37 -0.64 -5.44 -12.63
N SER A 38 -1.62 -5.63 -11.75
CA SER A 38 -1.63 -5.00 -10.43
C SER A 38 -0.43 -5.40 -9.58
N GLY A 39 0.10 -4.45 -8.83
CA GLY A 39 1.28 -4.59 -7.98
C GLY A 39 1.03 -5.10 -6.56
N ASP A 40 2.02 -4.91 -5.69
CA ASP A 40 1.97 -5.36 -4.29
C ASP A 40 1.37 -4.35 -3.30
N ARG A 41 0.99 -3.13 -3.74
CA ARG A 41 0.36 -2.11 -2.87
C ARG A 41 -1.11 -2.41 -2.56
N ILE A 42 -1.36 -3.55 -1.91
CA ILE A 42 -2.71 -4.06 -1.66
C ILE A 42 -3.58 -3.19 -0.76
N GLY A 43 -3.01 -2.31 0.07
CA GLY A 43 -3.80 -1.36 0.85
C GLY A 43 -4.62 -0.42 -0.02
N GLU A 44 -4.22 -0.22 -1.29
CA GLU A 44 -4.96 0.59 -2.25
C GLU A 44 -6.36 0.04 -2.57
N CYS A 45 -6.62 -1.25 -2.38
CA CYS A 45 -7.98 -1.80 -2.53
C CYS A 45 -8.81 -1.79 -1.24
N LEU A 46 -8.21 -1.40 -0.11
CA LEU A 46 -8.84 -1.38 1.22
C LEU A 46 -9.20 0.04 1.68
N GLY A 47 -8.53 1.06 1.13
CA GLY A 47 -8.73 2.45 1.55
C GLY A 47 -8.14 2.71 2.92
N TRP A 48 -8.91 3.29 3.84
CA TRP A 48 -8.49 3.55 5.24
C TRP A 48 -9.56 3.12 6.27
N ASN A 49 -10.55 2.32 5.82
CA ASN A 49 -11.75 2.02 6.62
C ASN A 49 -11.57 0.83 7.56
N LEU A 50 -10.70 -0.11 7.19
CA LEU A 50 -10.41 -1.34 7.94
C LEU A 50 -8.92 -1.59 7.93
N THR A 51 -8.39 -2.21 8.97
CA THR A 51 -7.02 -2.72 9.00
C THR A 51 -6.87 -3.96 8.11
N LEU A 52 -5.65 -4.26 7.66
CA LEU A 52 -5.40 -5.47 6.87
C LEU A 52 -5.78 -6.76 7.63
N GLY A 53 -5.59 -6.79 8.96
CA GLY A 53 -5.97 -7.91 9.80
C GLY A 53 -7.48 -8.16 9.82
N GLU A 54 -8.27 -7.09 9.98
CA GLU A 54 -9.73 -7.18 9.95
C GLU A 54 -10.24 -7.67 8.58
N VAL A 55 -9.69 -7.13 7.49
CA VAL A 55 -10.10 -7.57 6.14
C VAL A 55 -9.76 -9.03 5.91
N VAL A 56 -8.59 -9.51 6.35
CA VAL A 56 -8.24 -10.95 6.24
C VAL A 56 -9.26 -11.83 6.97
N VAL A 57 -9.69 -11.45 8.18
CA VAL A 57 -10.71 -12.19 8.95
C VAL A 57 -12.04 -12.19 8.21
N LEU A 58 -12.51 -11.03 7.74
CA LEU A 58 -13.79 -10.91 7.03
C LEU A 58 -13.79 -11.69 5.71
N CYS A 59 -12.70 -11.60 4.93
CA CYS A 59 -12.56 -12.36 3.69
C CYS A 59 -12.51 -13.87 3.93
N LYS A 60 -11.87 -14.32 5.02
CA LYS A 60 -11.90 -15.72 5.41
C LYS A 60 -13.34 -16.19 5.67
N GLN A 61 -14.09 -15.43 6.47
CA GLN A 61 -15.48 -15.77 6.79
C GLN A 61 -16.35 -15.85 5.54
N MET A 62 -16.19 -14.91 4.59
CA MET A 62 -16.91 -14.97 3.31
C MET A 62 -16.54 -16.22 2.51
N ALA A 63 -15.25 -16.55 2.42
CA ALA A 63 -14.77 -17.71 1.68
C ALA A 63 -15.26 -19.04 2.29
N ASP A 64 -15.17 -19.19 3.62
CA ASP A 64 -15.62 -20.37 4.36
C ASP A 64 -17.14 -20.56 4.20
N LYS A 65 -17.93 -19.49 4.34
CA LYS A 65 -19.39 -19.56 4.23
C LYS A 65 -19.86 -19.86 2.82
N TRP A 66 -19.17 -19.34 1.80
CA TRP A 66 -19.44 -19.73 0.42
C TRP A 66 -19.14 -21.22 0.18
N GLU A 67 -18.10 -21.75 0.81
CA GLU A 67 -17.74 -23.17 0.68
C GLU A 67 -18.77 -24.10 1.29
N GLU A 68 -19.32 -23.75 2.46
CA GLU A 68 -20.47 -24.45 3.04
C GLU A 68 -21.63 -24.50 2.02
N GLY A 69 -21.90 -23.39 1.32
CA GLY A 69 -22.90 -23.33 0.25
C GLY A 69 -22.57 -24.19 -0.97
N ILE A 70 -21.30 -24.21 -1.40
CA ILE A 70 -20.83 -25.05 -2.52
C ILE A 70 -20.98 -26.54 -2.19
N GLN A 71 -20.75 -26.95 -0.94
CA GLN A 71 -20.94 -28.34 -0.53
C GLN A 71 -22.41 -28.79 -0.68
N LEU A 72 -23.36 -27.91 -0.34
CA LEU A 72 -24.79 -28.16 -0.56
C LEU A 72 -25.13 -28.25 -2.05
N LEU A 73 -24.56 -27.35 -2.87
CA LEU A 73 -24.74 -27.34 -4.32
C LEU A 73 -24.19 -28.62 -4.97
N ASN A 74 -22.99 -29.06 -4.60
CA ASN A 74 -22.40 -30.30 -5.12
C ASN A 74 -23.29 -31.52 -4.86
N GLY A 75 -24.06 -31.53 -3.77
CA GLY A 75 -25.01 -32.61 -3.45
C GLY A 75 -26.18 -32.73 -4.44
N ILE A 76 -26.49 -31.68 -5.20
CA ILE A 76 -27.59 -31.66 -6.18
C ILE A 76 -27.11 -31.58 -7.64
N GLU A 77 -25.81 -31.40 -7.91
CA GLU A 77 -25.25 -31.23 -9.27
C GLU A 77 -25.68 -32.36 -10.22
N LYS A 78 -25.59 -33.62 -9.78
CA LYS A 78 -25.95 -34.79 -10.60
C LYS A 78 -27.42 -34.77 -11.07
N LYS A 79 -28.33 -34.17 -10.29
CA LYS A 79 -29.75 -34.05 -10.66
C LYS A 79 -29.95 -33.16 -11.90
N TYR A 80 -29.06 -32.19 -12.11
CA TYR A 80 -29.17 -31.17 -13.16
C TYR A 80 -28.14 -31.37 -14.28
N GLN A 81 -27.46 -32.51 -14.35
CA GLN A 81 -26.37 -32.77 -15.33
C GLN A 81 -26.76 -32.63 -16.81
N TYR A 82 -28.06 -32.67 -17.12
CA TYR A 82 -28.60 -32.51 -18.49
C TYR A 82 -29.33 -31.17 -18.70
N ASP A 83 -29.29 -30.27 -17.71
CA ASP A 83 -29.85 -28.92 -17.78
C ASP A 83 -28.69 -27.92 -17.88
N ASN A 84 -28.42 -27.45 -19.10
CA ASN A 84 -27.25 -26.61 -19.38
C ASN A 84 -27.26 -25.29 -18.59
N ASP A 85 -28.42 -24.66 -18.42
CA ASP A 85 -28.53 -23.39 -17.71
C ASP A 85 -28.16 -23.58 -16.23
N ARG A 86 -28.65 -24.67 -15.62
CA ARG A 86 -28.29 -25.02 -14.24
C ARG A 86 -26.84 -25.44 -14.11
N MET A 87 -26.27 -26.12 -15.10
CA MET A 87 -24.84 -26.42 -15.12
C MET A 87 -23.98 -25.16 -15.16
N PHE A 88 -24.42 -24.10 -15.86
CA PHE A 88 -23.74 -22.80 -15.81
C PHE A 88 -23.86 -22.12 -14.45
N ASP A 89 -24.98 -22.26 -13.74
CA ASP A 89 -25.09 -21.76 -12.35
C ASP A 89 -24.03 -22.40 -11.44
N PHE A 90 -23.77 -23.71 -11.57
CA PHE A 90 -22.69 -24.38 -10.83
C PHE A 90 -21.29 -23.87 -11.19
N VAL A 91 -21.04 -23.62 -12.49
CA VAL A 91 -19.77 -23.04 -12.97
C VAL A 91 -19.54 -21.66 -12.37
N LEU A 92 -20.56 -20.79 -12.41
CA LEU A 92 -20.49 -19.46 -11.82
C LEU A 92 -20.27 -19.51 -10.31
N ALA A 93 -20.99 -20.39 -9.61
CA ALA A 93 -20.84 -20.53 -8.16
C ALA A 93 -19.41 -20.95 -7.76
N ARG A 94 -18.81 -21.89 -8.51
CA ARG A 94 -17.40 -22.29 -8.32
C ARG A 94 -16.43 -21.16 -8.66
N ALA A 95 -16.68 -20.38 -9.70
CA ALA A 95 -15.85 -19.22 -10.02
C ALA A 95 -15.88 -18.18 -8.89
N ILE A 96 -17.05 -17.92 -8.28
CA ILE A 96 -17.17 -17.02 -7.12
C ILE A 96 -16.41 -17.59 -5.91
N GLN A 97 -16.47 -18.90 -5.66
CA GLN A 97 -15.68 -19.54 -4.60
C GLN A 97 -14.19 -19.24 -4.74
N ILE A 98 -13.67 -19.37 -5.97
CA ILE A 98 -12.27 -19.10 -6.27
C ILE A 98 -11.94 -17.63 -6.04
N HIS A 99 -12.80 -16.70 -6.48
CA HIS A 99 -12.60 -15.27 -6.23
C HIS A 99 -12.51 -14.94 -4.74
N LEU A 100 -13.37 -15.52 -3.92
CA LEU A 100 -13.38 -15.30 -2.47
C LEU A 100 -12.14 -15.89 -1.80
N LYS A 101 -11.80 -17.14 -2.11
CA LYS A 101 -10.58 -17.80 -1.60
C LYS A 101 -9.31 -17.08 -2.02
N SER A 102 -9.20 -16.73 -3.30
CA SER A 102 -8.04 -16.01 -3.83
C SER A 102 -7.89 -14.64 -3.17
N SER A 103 -9.00 -13.91 -2.95
CA SER A 103 -8.99 -12.64 -2.23
C SER A 103 -8.47 -12.81 -0.79
N TYR A 104 -8.96 -13.82 -0.07
CA TYR A 104 -8.44 -14.16 1.26
C TYR A 104 -6.95 -14.49 1.23
N ASN A 105 -6.52 -15.33 0.29
CA ASN A 105 -5.13 -15.76 0.13
C ASN A 105 -4.18 -14.60 -0.17
N ILE A 106 -4.54 -13.71 -1.11
CA ILE A 106 -3.75 -12.53 -1.44
C ILE A 106 -3.54 -11.67 -0.19
N LEU A 107 -4.62 -11.35 0.53
CA LEU A 107 -4.53 -10.50 1.71
C LEU A 107 -3.75 -11.16 2.85
N ARG A 108 -3.96 -12.48 3.06
CA ARG A 108 -3.21 -13.27 4.04
C ARG A 108 -1.72 -13.29 3.70
N PHE A 109 -1.36 -13.49 2.44
CA PHE A 109 0.02 -13.49 1.97
C PHE A 109 0.73 -12.18 2.34
N TYR A 110 0.12 -11.03 2.01
CA TYR A 110 0.73 -9.73 2.31
C TYR A 110 0.70 -9.41 3.81
N LEU A 111 -0.32 -9.84 4.57
CA LEU A 111 -0.32 -9.72 6.03
C LEU A 111 0.85 -10.50 6.65
N THR A 112 1.03 -11.75 6.23
CA THR A 112 2.13 -12.62 6.70
C THR A 112 3.48 -12.06 6.28
N ARG A 113 3.63 -11.58 5.04
CA ARG A 113 4.84 -10.93 4.54
C ARG A 113 5.27 -9.76 5.42
N GLU A 114 4.34 -8.85 5.70
CA GLU A 114 4.62 -7.63 6.45
C GLU A 114 4.94 -7.91 7.92
N LYS A 115 4.33 -8.95 8.51
CA LYS A 115 4.71 -9.45 9.84
C LYS A 115 6.12 -10.04 9.81
N MET A 116 6.41 -10.91 8.85
CA MET A 116 7.70 -11.59 8.73
C MET A 116 8.89 -10.62 8.66
N PHE A 117 8.74 -9.49 7.97
CA PHE A 117 9.81 -8.49 7.89
C PHE A 117 10.15 -7.83 9.22
N ARG A 118 9.20 -7.81 10.17
CA ARG A 118 9.32 -7.16 11.48
C ARG A 118 9.55 -8.15 12.62
N THR A 119 9.27 -9.44 12.40
CA THR A 119 9.59 -10.52 13.33
C THR A 119 11.09 -10.60 13.59
N THR A 120 11.51 -10.84 14.83
CA THR A 120 12.93 -10.95 15.20
C THR A 120 13.43 -12.40 15.14
N LEU A 121 12.61 -13.35 15.57
CA LEU A 121 12.96 -14.77 15.66
C LEU A 121 12.98 -15.45 14.28
N ASN A 122 14.12 -16.01 13.89
CA ASN A 122 14.27 -16.67 12.58
C ASN A 122 13.37 -17.90 12.43
N LYS A 123 13.09 -18.64 13.52
CA LYS A 123 12.16 -19.77 13.48
C LYS A 123 10.76 -19.33 13.03
N GLU A 124 10.24 -18.25 13.63
CA GLU A 124 8.92 -17.71 13.29
C GLU A 124 8.91 -17.15 11.86
N LYS A 125 9.99 -16.48 11.42
CA LYS A 125 10.10 -16.05 10.01
C LYS A 125 10.05 -17.23 9.04
N MET A 126 10.70 -18.34 9.38
CA MET A 126 10.70 -19.56 8.57
C MET A 126 9.30 -20.18 8.49
N GLU A 127 8.56 -20.22 9.60
CA GLU A 127 7.17 -20.69 9.63
C GLU A 127 6.26 -19.81 8.76
N MET A 128 6.39 -18.49 8.87
CA MET A 128 5.67 -17.53 8.02
C MET A 128 6.02 -17.68 6.54
N LEU A 129 7.30 -17.91 6.21
CA LEU A 129 7.72 -18.15 4.83
C LEU A 129 7.10 -19.43 4.27
N VAL A 130 7.05 -20.52 5.05
CA VAL A 130 6.39 -21.77 4.65
C VAL A 130 4.88 -21.57 4.44
N GLU A 131 4.22 -20.79 5.31
CA GLU A 131 2.80 -20.44 5.12
C GLU A 131 2.59 -19.69 3.80
N MET A 132 3.45 -18.71 3.48
CA MET A 132 3.38 -17.97 2.23
C MET A 132 3.63 -18.86 1.01
N GLU A 133 4.55 -19.82 1.10
CA GLU A 133 4.82 -20.80 0.03
C GLU A 133 3.58 -21.66 -0.24
N HIS A 134 2.92 -22.11 0.82
CA HIS A 134 1.66 -22.84 0.73
C HIS A 134 0.58 -22.03 0.02
N ILE A 135 0.42 -20.75 0.37
CA ILE A 135 -0.54 -19.85 -0.29
C ILE A 135 -0.26 -19.75 -1.80
N VAL A 136 1.01 -19.64 -2.21
CA VAL A 136 1.36 -19.56 -3.63
C VAL A 136 0.98 -20.84 -4.38
N HIS A 137 1.19 -22.00 -3.78
CA HIS A 137 0.74 -23.28 -4.34
C HIS A 137 -0.80 -23.38 -4.43
N GLU A 138 -1.53 -22.90 -3.43
CA GLU A 138 -2.99 -22.81 -3.49
C GLU A 138 -3.43 -21.91 -4.64
N GLU A 139 -2.82 -20.74 -4.81
CA GLU A 139 -3.17 -19.80 -5.88
C GLU A 139 -2.89 -20.34 -7.29
N ILE A 140 -1.85 -21.17 -7.47
CA ILE A 140 -1.62 -21.91 -8.72
C ILE A 140 -2.79 -22.83 -9.02
N LYS A 141 -3.20 -23.68 -8.05
CA LYS A 141 -4.34 -24.60 -8.21
C LYS A 141 -5.64 -23.86 -8.52
N GLN A 142 -5.88 -22.74 -7.83
CA GLN A 142 -7.06 -21.90 -8.09
C GLN A 142 -7.05 -21.31 -9.50
N SER A 143 -5.87 -20.94 -10.02
CA SER A 143 -5.74 -20.43 -11.37
C SER A 143 -6.00 -21.52 -12.42
N GLU A 144 -5.52 -22.75 -12.19
CA GLU A 144 -5.77 -23.92 -13.04
C GLU A 144 -7.27 -24.29 -13.07
N GLU A 145 -7.92 -24.26 -11.91
CA GLU A 145 -9.36 -24.50 -11.81
C GLU A 145 -10.15 -23.40 -12.54
N MET A 146 -9.80 -22.12 -12.33
CA MET A 146 -10.46 -21.00 -13.01
C MET A 146 -10.29 -21.09 -14.54
N ILE A 147 -9.12 -21.53 -15.05
CA ILE A 147 -8.95 -21.80 -16.49
C ILE A 147 -9.99 -22.80 -16.97
N SER A 148 -10.17 -23.90 -16.23
CA SER A 148 -11.12 -24.95 -16.58
C SER A 148 -12.57 -24.46 -16.55
N LEU A 149 -12.91 -23.52 -15.66
CA LEU A 149 -14.23 -22.88 -15.62
C LEU A 149 -14.43 -21.90 -16.78
N CYS A 150 -13.45 -21.06 -17.10
CA CYS A 150 -13.53 -20.13 -18.25
C CYS A 150 -13.70 -20.86 -19.58
N LEU A 151 -13.11 -22.06 -19.72
CA LEU A 151 -13.30 -22.89 -20.93
C LEU A 151 -14.72 -23.47 -21.04
N LYS A 152 -15.44 -23.60 -19.92
CA LYS A 152 -16.83 -24.05 -19.88
C LYS A 152 -17.81 -22.90 -20.10
N ASP A 153 -17.54 -21.74 -19.51
CA ASP A 153 -18.38 -20.55 -19.64
C ASP A 153 -17.53 -19.33 -20.00
N SER A 154 -17.65 -18.90 -21.26
CA SER A 154 -16.89 -17.77 -21.80
C SER A 154 -17.30 -16.42 -21.25
N ARG A 155 -18.42 -16.31 -20.51
CA ARG A 155 -18.86 -15.05 -19.88
C ARG A 155 -18.00 -14.70 -18.66
N LEU A 156 -17.34 -15.69 -18.06
CA LEU A 156 -16.51 -15.49 -16.89
C LEU A 156 -15.35 -14.54 -17.20
N GLY A 157 -15.17 -13.55 -16.32
CA GLY A 157 -14.11 -12.55 -16.43
C GLY A 157 -14.51 -11.28 -17.17
N TYR A 158 -15.66 -11.25 -17.85
CA TYR A 158 -16.20 -10.00 -18.40
C TYR A 158 -16.59 -9.03 -17.28
N HIS A 159 -16.17 -7.77 -17.40
CA HIS A 159 -16.47 -6.70 -16.45
C HIS A 159 -17.15 -5.56 -17.19
N SER A 160 -18.41 -5.27 -16.84
CA SER A 160 -19.24 -4.30 -17.56
C SER A 160 -18.63 -2.90 -17.60
N GLU A 161 -18.12 -2.38 -16.48
CA GLU A 161 -17.52 -1.04 -16.46
C GLU A 161 -16.22 -0.94 -17.27
N ALA A 162 -15.48 -2.03 -17.38
CA ALA A 162 -14.24 -2.08 -18.15
C ALA A 162 -14.49 -2.44 -19.63
N GLU A 163 -15.75 -2.75 -19.97
CA GLU A 163 -16.23 -3.21 -21.27
C GLU A 163 -15.40 -4.36 -21.87
N GLY A 164 -14.87 -5.25 -21.02
CA GLY A 164 -14.08 -6.39 -21.47
C GLY A 164 -13.58 -7.29 -20.35
N TYR A 165 -12.68 -8.22 -20.73
CA TYR A 165 -12.25 -9.32 -19.85
C TYR A 165 -11.11 -8.91 -18.92
N LYS A 166 -11.34 -8.99 -17.61
CA LYS A 166 -10.31 -8.79 -16.58
C LYS A 166 -9.43 -10.02 -16.41
N TYR A 167 -9.99 -11.21 -16.64
CA TYR A 167 -9.28 -12.47 -16.67
C TYR A 167 -9.82 -13.38 -17.77
N TYR A 168 -8.95 -14.26 -18.28
CA TYR A 168 -9.20 -15.22 -19.35
C TYR A 168 -8.09 -16.29 -19.31
N PRO A 169 -8.25 -17.46 -19.96
CA PRO A 169 -7.34 -18.59 -19.82
C PRO A 169 -5.86 -18.25 -20.00
N GLU A 170 -5.48 -17.49 -21.02
CA GLU A 170 -4.10 -17.12 -21.30
C GLU A 170 -3.51 -16.20 -20.22
N LYS A 171 -4.30 -15.26 -19.67
CA LYS A 171 -3.85 -14.40 -18.57
C LYS A 171 -3.68 -15.18 -17.26
N LEU A 172 -4.49 -16.19 -17.02
CA LEU A 172 -4.35 -17.08 -15.88
C LEU A 172 -3.11 -17.98 -16.01
N LYS A 173 -2.81 -18.48 -17.22
CA LYS A 173 -1.54 -19.19 -17.49
C LYS A 173 -0.33 -18.29 -17.24
N TRP A 174 -0.37 -17.05 -17.73
CA TRP A 174 0.67 -16.05 -17.43
C TRP A 174 0.83 -15.84 -15.91
N ARG A 175 -0.27 -15.76 -15.15
CA ARG A 175 -0.20 -15.66 -13.69
C ARG A 175 0.48 -16.87 -13.07
N ILE A 176 0.15 -18.08 -13.50
CA ILE A 176 0.79 -19.32 -13.02
C ILE A 176 2.32 -19.26 -13.24
N GLU A 177 2.78 -18.76 -14.39
CA GLU A 177 4.20 -18.55 -14.64
C GLU A 177 4.83 -17.56 -13.65
N GLN A 178 4.14 -16.45 -13.33
CA GLN A 178 4.63 -15.51 -12.32
C GLN A 178 4.72 -16.15 -10.93
N LEU A 179 3.71 -16.91 -10.51
CA LEU A 179 3.69 -17.59 -9.22
C LEU A 179 4.82 -18.65 -9.13
N ASN A 180 5.04 -19.42 -10.19
CA ASN A 180 6.16 -20.36 -10.28
C ASN A 180 7.52 -19.65 -10.23
N SER A 181 7.66 -18.50 -10.89
CA SER A 181 8.89 -17.70 -10.82
C SER A 181 9.20 -17.27 -9.39
N VAL A 182 8.19 -16.86 -8.61
CA VAL A 182 8.37 -16.48 -7.20
C VAL A 182 8.86 -17.68 -6.38
N LEU A 183 8.24 -18.86 -6.56
CA LEU A 183 8.67 -20.10 -5.90
C LEU A 183 10.12 -20.48 -6.22
N ILE A 184 10.55 -20.33 -7.48
CA ILE A 184 11.87 -20.73 -7.94
C ILE A 184 12.95 -19.70 -7.55
N ASN A 185 12.63 -18.41 -7.57
CA ASN A 185 13.63 -17.34 -7.46
C ASN A 185 13.60 -16.63 -6.10
N GLU A 186 12.42 -16.22 -5.64
CA GLU A 186 12.28 -15.37 -4.46
C GLU A 186 12.31 -16.17 -3.15
N PHE A 187 11.59 -17.29 -3.07
CA PHE A 187 11.56 -18.12 -1.85
C PHE A 187 12.93 -18.65 -1.43
N PRO A 188 13.77 -19.21 -2.32
CA PRO A 188 15.13 -19.62 -1.95
C PRO A 188 15.99 -18.45 -1.47
N THR A 189 15.89 -17.30 -2.14
CA THR A 189 16.62 -16.08 -1.77
C THR A 189 16.24 -15.62 -0.35
N VAL A 190 14.96 -15.52 -0.05
CA VAL A 190 14.49 -15.08 1.28
C VAL A 190 14.81 -16.12 2.35
N ARG A 191 14.71 -17.42 2.03
CA ARG A 191 15.10 -18.51 2.93
C ARG A 191 16.57 -18.42 3.32
N GLN A 192 17.45 -18.17 2.35
CA GLN A 192 18.88 -17.98 2.59
C GLN A 192 19.14 -16.76 3.49
N LYS A 193 18.46 -15.64 3.24
CA LYS A 193 18.55 -14.45 4.09
C LYS A 193 18.18 -14.73 5.54
N ILE A 194 17.09 -15.47 5.78
CA ILE A 194 16.66 -15.85 7.14
C ILE A 194 17.70 -16.78 7.77
N ALA A 195 18.20 -17.79 7.04
CA ALA A 195 19.21 -18.72 7.53
C ALA A 195 20.52 -18.01 7.92
N ASN A 196 20.91 -16.98 7.17
CA ASN A 196 22.06 -16.13 7.44
C ASN A 196 21.83 -15.09 8.54
N ASN A 197 20.64 -15.05 9.15
CA ASN A 197 20.23 -14.03 10.13
C ASN A 197 20.32 -12.58 9.60
N GLU A 198 20.08 -12.40 8.30
CA GLU A 198 20.02 -11.08 7.67
C GLU A 198 18.69 -10.37 8.01
N LYS A 199 18.74 -9.03 8.08
CA LYS A 199 17.51 -8.23 8.11
C LYS A 199 16.81 -8.34 6.75
N LEU A 200 15.51 -8.63 6.76
CA LEU A 200 14.71 -8.70 5.55
C LEU A 200 14.31 -7.30 5.09
N PHE A 201 14.78 -6.90 3.90
CA PHE A 201 14.44 -5.65 3.22
C PHE A 201 14.49 -4.41 4.12
N PRO A 202 15.64 -4.11 4.77
CA PRO A 202 15.77 -2.98 5.68
C PRO A 202 15.49 -1.62 5.02
N GLU A 203 15.70 -1.49 3.71
CA GLU A 203 15.34 -0.35 2.88
C GLU A 203 13.82 -0.14 2.76
N TYR A 204 13.07 -1.25 2.74
CA TYR A 204 11.62 -1.23 2.68
C TYR A 204 10.99 -0.91 4.04
N THR A 205 11.53 -1.50 5.12
CA THR A 205 11.02 -1.32 6.49
C THR A 205 11.44 0.00 7.13
N GLY A 206 12.37 0.74 6.51
CA GLY A 206 12.95 1.96 7.07
C GLY A 206 14.04 1.72 8.12
N ALA A 207 14.43 0.45 8.35
CA ALA A 207 15.55 0.10 9.22
C ALA A 207 16.92 0.53 8.63
N LYS A 208 17.03 0.61 7.31
CA LYS A 208 18.15 1.20 6.57
C LYS A 208 17.58 1.96 5.36
N PRO A 209 16.96 3.12 5.59
CA PRO A 209 16.18 3.82 4.57
C PRO A 209 17.06 4.25 3.40
N GLU A 210 16.53 4.10 2.19
CA GLU A 210 17.11 4.66 0.97
C GLU A 210 16.39 5.96 0.58
N GLY A 211 17.13 6.88 -0.06
CA GLY A 211 16.61 8.18 -0.48
C GLY A 211 16.79 9.27 0.59
N LEU A 212 16.04 10.37 0.45
CA LEU A 212 16.11 11.49 1.39
C LEU A 212 15.50 11.10 2.73
N SER A 213 16.16 11.50 3.81
CA SER A 213 15.71 11.26 5.18
C SER A 213 15.89 12.49 6.07
N MET A 214 15.04 12.58 7.08
CA MET A 214 15.06 13.54 8.17
C MET A 214 15.08 12.78 9.49
N ASN A 215 15.98 13.16 10.41
CA ASN A 215 15.90 12.67 11.79
C ASN A 215 14.98 13.60 12.57
N SER A 216 13.85 13.09 13.06
CA SER A 216 12.96 13.82 13.95
C SER A 216 13.59 13.91 15.34
N VAL A 217 13.37 15.02 16.04
CA VAL A 217 13.87 15.23 17.40
C VAL A 217 12.77 15.01 18.44
N ALA A 218 13.10 14.38 19.57
CA ALA A 218 12.16 14.28 20.68
C ALA A 218 11.79 15.68 21.23
N ASN A 219 10.50 15.91 21.42
CA ASN A 219 9.95 17.09 22.08
C ASN A 219 9.56 16.72 23.52
N SER A 220 10.00 17.51 24.49
CA SER A 220 9.72 17.29 25.92
C SER A 220 9.01 18.48 26.59
N GLY A 221 8.52 19.43 25.79
CA GLY A 221 7.90 20.65 26.31
C GLY A 221 7.33 21.52 25.19
N ASP A 222 7.58 22.83 25.28
CA ASP A 222 7.11 23.77 24.27
C ASP A 222 7.77 23.53 22.91
N ILE A 223 6.95 23.33 21.89
CA ILE A 223 7.42 22.99 20.54
C ILE A 223 8.26 24.10 19.91
N TYR A 224 8.03 25.37 20.27
CA TYR A 224 8.82 26.49 19.76
C TYR A 224 10.18 26.61 20.43
N GLU A 225 10.31 26.20 21.70
CA GLU A 225 11.61 26.03 22.35
C GLU A 225 12.40 24.88 21.73
N THR A 226 11.73 23.75 21.45
CA THR A 226 12.35 22.62 20.74
C THR A 226 12.82 23.03 19.36
N ALA A 227 11.98 23.73 18.59
CA ALA A 227 12.30 24.22 17.25
C ALA A 227 13.61 25.05 17.21
N GLN A 228 13.81 25.94 18.19
CA GLN A 228 15.03 26.76 18.27
C GLN A 228 16.31 25.96 18.52
N LYS A 229 16.20 24.76 19.09
CA LYS A 229 17.33 23.87 19.41
C LYS A 229 17.66 22.90 18.26
N ILE A 230 16.78 22.76 17.26
CA ILE A 230 16.98 21.86 16.12
C ILE A 230 18.15 22.34 15.27
N LYS A 231 19.08 21.41 14.97
CA LYS A 231 20.26 21.68 14.15
C LYS A 231 20.14 21.16 12.72
N ASN A 232 19.32 20.15 12.48
CA ASN A 232 19.22 19.42 11.22
C ASN A 232 18.04 19.87 10.33
N TRP A 233 17.88 21.18 10.17
CA TRP A 233 16.89 21.75 9.25
C TRP A 233 17.20 21.38 7.79
N LEU A 234 16.17 21.00 7.03
CA LEU A 234 16.26 20.74 5.60
C LEU A 234 15.63 21.89 4.80
N SER A 235 16.24 22.24 3.67
CA SER A 235 15.63 23.16 2.71
C SER A 235 14.59 22.44 1.85
N PHE A 236 13.53 23.14 1.44
CA PHE A 236 12.56 22.60 0.48
C PHE A 236 13.18 22.40 -0.90
N ASP A 237 14.09 23.29 -1.32
CA ASP A 237 14.76 23.18 -2.62
C ASP A 237 16.28 23.12 -2.40
N LYS A 238 16.92 22.03 -2.84
CA LYS A 238 18.37 21.86 -2.75
C LYS A 238 19.12 22.57 -3.89
N GLU A 239 18.43 22.85 -5.00
CA GLU A 239 19.02 23.46 -6.20
C GLU A 239 18.98 24.99 -6.13
N LYS A 240 18.03 25.56 -5.38
CA LYS A 240 18.01 27.00 -5.08
C LYS A 240 18.88 27.33 -3.86
N THR A 241 20.16 27.59 -4.12
CA THR A 241 21.04 28.27 -3.16
C THR A 241 20.41 29.59 -2.69
N GLY A 242 20.18 29.74 -1.39
CA GLY A 242 19.57 30.92 -0.79
C GLY A 242 18.10 30.80 -0.42
N ASN A 243 17.46 29.63 -0.62
CA ASN A 243 16.09 29.42 -0.15
C ASN A 243 16.04 29.51 1.38
N LYS A 244 15.37 30.54 1.91
CA LYS A 244 15.31 30.81 3.35
C LYS A 244 14.21 30.01 4.05
N ILE A 245 13.38 29.31 3.28
CA ILE A 245 12.34 28.43 3.80
C ILE A 245 12.97 27.06 4.09
N ARG A 246 12.90 26.66 5.34
CA ARG A 246 13.42 25.38 5.83
C ARG A 246 12.35 24.66 6.64
N TRP A 247 12.51 23.37 6.78
CA TRP A 247 11.66 22.58 7.65
C TRP A 247 12.45 21.60 8.50
N ALA A 248 11.85 21.20 9.60
CA ALA A 248 12.34 20.22 10.54
C ALA A 248 11.17 19.34 11.02
N SER A 249 11.50 18.24 11.70
CA SER A 249 10.51 17.42 12.38
C SER A 249 10.88 17.23 13.84
N ALA A 250 9.85 17.19 14.69
CA ALA A 250 9.94 16.77 16.06
C ALA A 250 8.80 15.77 16.37
N TYR A 251 8.87 15.07 17.50
CA TYR A 251 7.82 14.14 17.92
C TYR A 251 7.72 14.06 19.44
N ASP A 252 6.55 13.69 19.94
CA ASP A 252 6.36 13.24 21.33
C ASP A 252 5.62 11.90 21.35
N GLU A 253 5.08 11.50 22.50
CA GLU A 253 4.36 10.23 22.66
C GLU A 253 3.08 10.14 21.80
N THR A 254 2.52 11.29 21.40
CA THR A 254 1.19 11.37 20.78
C THR A 254 1.19 12.00 19.39
N ASN A 255 2.14 12.88 19.10
CA ASN A 255 2.15 13.70 17.88
C ASN A 255 3.46 13.61 17.12
N LEU A 256 3.33 13.65 15.79
CA LEU A 256 4.40 14.01 14.88
C LEU A 256 4.26 15.49 14.51
N TYR A 257 5.34 16.25 14.68
CA TYR A 257 5.41 17.66 14.35
C TYR A 257 6.22 17.90 13.07
N PHE A 258 5.70 18.78 12.21
CA PHE A 258 6.42 19.40 11.12
C PHE A 258 6.55 20.89 11.40
N ILE A 259 7.79 21.38 11.43
CA ILE A 259 8.09 22.75 11.78
C ILE A 259 8.70 23.40 10.54
N ILE A 260 8.09 24.47 10.05
CA ILE A 260 8.55 25.25 8.91
C ILE A 260 9.05 26.59 9.44
N SER A 261 10.26 26.97 9.07
CA SER A 261 10.84 28.27 9.34
C SER A 261 10.88 29.07 8.05
N ASP A 262 10.26 30.25 8.07
CA ASP A 262 10.16 31.15 6.93
C ASP A 262 10.63 32.56 7.30
N GLU A 263 11.54 33.10 6.50
CA GLU A 263 12.05 34.49 6.58
C GLU A 263 11.55 35.37 5.42
N ILE A 264 10.93 34.77 4.40
CA ILE A 264 10.48 35.41 3.16
C ILE A 264 9.04 35.90 3.32
N GLY A 265 8.25 35.25 4.17
CA GLY A 265 6.89 35.68 4.52
C GLY A 265 5.84 35.16 3.55
N VAL A 266 5.84 33.85 3.28
CA VAL A 266 4.74 33.18 2.58
C VAL A 266 3.49 33.27 3.46
N THR A 267 2.50 34.05 3.01
CA THR A 267 1.25 34.30 3.75
C THR A 267 0.02 33.71 3.06
N GLU A 268 0.17 33.11 1.89
CA GLU A 268 -0.93 32.58 1.08
C GLU A 268 -0.58 31.22 0.47
N GLY A 269 -1.60 30.43 0.15
CA GLY A 269 -1.48 29.06 -0.36
C GLY A 269 -1.77 28.00 0.71
N ASN A 270 -1.26 26.80 0.49
CA ASN A 270 -1.50 25.65 1.37
C ASN A 270 -0.20 25.01 1.84
N ILE A 271 -0.24 24.45 3.04
CA ILE A 271 0.69 23.41 3.47
C ILE A 271 0.03 22.07 3.24
N GLN A 272 0.72 21.18 2.54
CA GLN A 272 0.28 19.81 2.35
C GLN A 272 1.35 18.87 2.91
N VAL A 273 0.93 18.03 3.85
CA VAL A 273 1.71 16.92 4.36
C VAL A 273 1.16 15.64 3.75
N GLU A 274 2.00 14.97 2.96
CA GLU A 274 1.75 13.63 2.44
C GLU A 274 2.38 12.63 3.40
N ILE A 275 1.60 11.69 3.92
CA ILE A 275 2.09 10.66 4.85
C ILE A 275 1.70 9.28 4.35
N GLU A 276 2.70 8.44 4.11
CA GLU A 276 2.56 7.00 3.98
C GLU A 276 2.99 6.36 5.31
N PRO A 277 2.04 6.00 6.18
CA PRO A 277 2.36 5.45 7.50
C PRO A 277 2.94 4.04 7.40
N ARG A 278 2.54 3.32 6.35
CA ARG A 278 2.98 1.96 6.05
C ARG A 278 3.06 1.84 4.54
N ARG A 279 4.20 1.35 4.05
CA ARG A 279 4.27 0.89 2.65
C ARG A 279 3.14 -0.13 2.40
N LEU A 280 2.64 -0.19 1.16
CA LEU A 280 1.40 -0.85 0.72
C LEU A 280 0.11 0.00 0.76
N TRP A 281 0.01 1.03 1.60
CA TRP A 281 -1.22 1.80 1.75
C TRP A 281 -1.21 3.08 0.91
N PRO A 282 -2.37 3.62 0.50
CA PRO A 282 -2.44 4.93 -0.14
C PRO A 282 -1.80 6.01 0.72
N VAL A 283 -1.34 7.10 0.11
CA VAL A 283 -0.87 8.27 0.85
C VAL A 283 -2.07 8.94 1.55
N LYS A 284 -1.88 9.36 2.81
CA LYS A 284 -2.78 10.28 3.51
C LYS A 284 -2.35 11.72 3.26
N TYR A 285 -3.33 12.60 3.09
CA TYR A 285 -3.11 14.01 2.83
C TYR A 285 -3.65 14.84 4.00
N PHE A 286 -2.78 15.64 4.62
CA PHE A 286 -3.15 16.64 5.62
C PHE A 286 -2.92 18.01 4.99
N ASN A 287 -3.99 18.79 4.83
CA ASN A 287 -3.96 20.08 4.13
C ASN A 287 -4.33 21.20 5.10
N TYR A 288 -3.52 22.25 5.12
CA TYR A 288 -3.72 23.42 5.97
C TYR A 288 -3.60 24.68 5.13
N ALA A 289 -4.62 25.54 5.16
CA ALA A 289 -4.54 26.86 4.52
C ALA A 289 -3.58 27.77 5.31
N ILE A 290 -2.66 28.42 4.61
CA ILE A 290 -1.72 29.35 5.22
C ILE A 290 -2.49 30.61 5.64
N GLY A 291 -2.29 31.05 6.88
CA GLY A 291 -2.96 32.21 7.47
C GLY A 291 -4.26 31.91 8.20
N GLU A 292 -4.79 30.69 8.10
CA GLU A 292 -6.00 30.28 8.83
C GLU A 292 -5.64 29.36 10.00
N ASN A 293 -6.02 29.76 11.22
CA ASN A 293 -5.81 28.91 12.39
C ASN A 293 -6.71 27.68 12.31
N ASN A 294 -6.09 26.49 12.35
CA ASN A 294 -6.76 25.20 12.31
C ASN A 294 -6.24 24.33 13.46
N ALA A 295 -7.01 23.32 13.88
CA ALA A 295 -6.55 22.36 14.88
C ALA A 295 -5.24 21.70 14.40
N GLY A 296 -4.22 21.66 15.25
CA GLY A 296 -2.90 21.15 14.89
C GLY A 296 -2.06 22.07 14.00
N TYR A 297 -2.50 23.30 13.69
CA TYR A 297 -1.72 24.26 12.91
C TYR A 297 -1.57 25.59 13.67
N GLN A 298 -0.33 25.99 13.94
CA GLN A 298 -0.03 27.20 14.71
C GLN A 298 1.15 27.95 14.11
N THR A 299 1.12 29.28 14.17
CA THR A 299 2.23 30.13 13.74
C THR A 299 2.69 31.04 14.87
N LYS A 300 3.99 31.27 14.97
CA LYS A 300 4.60 32.18 15.94
C LYS A 300 5.77 32.91 15.31
N LYS A 301 5.80 34.23 15.45
CA LYS A 301 6.94 35.04 15.04
C LYS A 301 7.99 35.05 16.16
N ILE A 302 9.22 34.68 15.82
CA ILE A 302 10.38 34.70 16.71
C ILE A 302 11.49 35.43 15.97
N ASP A 303 11.93 36.55 16.51
CA ASP A 303 12.85 37.49 15.86
C ASP A 303 12.38 37.87 14.43
N ASN A 304 13.20 37.61 13.42
CA ASN A 304 12.92 37.88 12.02
C ASN A 304 12.33 36.66 11.28
N LYS A 305 11.90 35.61 12.00
CA LYS A 305 11.40 34.36 11.43
C LYS A 305 9.96 34.11 11.85
N THR A 306 9.17 33.56 10.94
CA THR A 306 7.91 32.93 11.27
C THR A 306 8.14 31.43 11.39
N LEU A 307 7.82 30.86 12.55
CA LEU A 307 7.76 29.43 12.77
C LEU A 307 6.32 28.96 12.64
N THR A 308 6.09 28.09 11.67
CA THR A 308 4.83 27.41 11.43
C THR A 308 4.95 25.99 11.91
N VAL A 309 4.07 25.56 12.81
CA VAL A 309 4.06 24.23 13.41
C VAL A 309 2.79 23.52 13.00
N ILE A 310 2.96 22.30 12.48
CA ILE A 310 1.89 21.36 12.21
C ILE A 310 2.08 20.18 13.15
N ALA A 311 1.05 19.86 13.92
CA ALA A 311 0.95 18.71 14.81
C ALA A 311 -0.07 17.73 14.23
N ILE A 312 0.37 16.51 13.94
CA ILE A 312 -0.48 15.42 13.46
C ILE A 312 -0.43 14.29 14.49
N PRO A 313 -1.56 13.93 15.12
CA PRO A 313 -1.60 12.80 16.04
C PRO A 313 -1.23 11.49 15.34
N PHE A 314 -0.44 10.63 15.99
CA PHE A 314 -0.12 9.31 15.44
C PHE A 314 -1.38 8.46 15.18
N SER A 315 -2.42 8.64 15.99
CA SER A 315 -3.72 7.99 15.79
C SER A 315 -4.40 8.36 14.47
N GLU A 316 -4.18 9.58 13.96
CA GLU A 316 -4.71 10.01 12.66
C GLU A 316 -3.86 9.51 11.49
N ILE A 317 -2.56 9.31 11.74
CA ILE A 317 -1.62 8.72 10.79
C ILE A 317 -1.96 7.23 10.59
N GLY A 318 -2.14 6.46 11.66
CA GLY A 318 -2.63 5.08 11.64
C GLY A 318 -2.06 4.23 12.78
N ASN A 319 -2.73 3.11 13.08
CA ASN A 319 -2.45 2.27 14.27
C ASN A 319 -1.02 1.71 14.37
N GLU A 320 -0.26 1.68 13.28
CA GLU A 320 1.13 1.18 13.25
C GLU A 320 2.17 2.32 13.32
N ALA A 321 1.72 3.58 13.24
CA ALA A 321 2.58 4.74 13.38
C ALA A 321 2.82 5.06 14.85
N GLY A 322 4.05 5.43 15.16
CA GLY A 322 4.48 5.79 16.50
C GLY A 322 5.94 6.19 16.52
N GLN A 323 6.43 6.54 17.71
CA GLN A 323 7.78 7.07 17.92
C GLN A 323 8.94 6.09 17.64
N ASP A 324 8.66 4.82 17.34
CA ASP A 324 9.69 3.82 17.04
C ASP A 324 9.63 3.31 15.58
N THR A 325 8.64 3.77 14.80
CA THR A 325 8.39 3.28 13.44
C THR A 325 8.72 4.38 12.44
N PRO A 326 9.74 4.23 11.59
CA PRO A 326 10.01 5.15 10.48
C PRO A 326 8.78 5.39 9.61
N ILE A 327 8.52 6.65 9.25
CA ILE A 327 7.36 7.04 8.43
C ILE A 327 7.85 7.67 7.13
N ARG A 328 7.12 7.45 6.04
CA ARG A 328 7.43 8.08 4.75
C ARG A 328 6.56 9.30 4.52
N ILE A 329 7.16 10.42 4.15
CA ILE A 329 6.46 11.70 3.98
C ILE A 329 6.97 12.51 2.79
N ASN A 330 6.12 13.43 2.33
CA ASN A 330 6.54 14.60 1.57
C ASN A 330 5.85 15.84 2.15
N LEU A 331 6.51 16.99 2.06
CA LEU A 331 6.02 18.24 2.60
C LEU A 331 6.05 19.31 1.52
N GLN A 332 4.93 19.99 1.35
CA GLN A 332 4.77 21.12 0.45
C GLN A 332 4.33 22.34 1.24
N TYR A 333 4.98 23.48 1.03
CA TYR A 333 4.65 24.78 1.60
C TYR A 333 4.53 25.84 0.49
N GLY A 334 3.29 26.21 0.16
CA GLY A 334 2.99 27.02 -1.02
C GLY A 334 3.44 26.30 -2.29
N SER A 335 4.34 26.93 -3.05
CA SER A 335 4.97 26.35 -4.25
C SER A 335 6.26 25.56 -3.98
N ASN A 336 6.74 25.54 -2.73
CA ASN A 336 7.97 24.83 -2.35
C ASN A 336 7.64 23.40 -1.93
N VAL A 337 8.36 22.41 -2.45
CA VAL A 337 8.14 20.99 -2.13
C VAL A 337 9.48 20.34 -1.79
N TRP A 338 9.54 19.55 -0.72
CA TRP A 338 10.78 18.91 -0.28
C TRP A 338 11.31 17.90 -1.30
N ILE A 339 10.41 17.05 -1.82
CA ILE A 339 10.72 16.11 -2.90
C ILE A 339 9.85 16.46 -4.11
N PRO A 340 10.45 16.82 -5.25
CA PRO A 340 9.70 17.11 -6.47
C PRO A 340 8.78 15.94 -6.86
N LYS A 341 7.51 16.25 -7.12
CA LYS A 341 6.50 15.25 -7.47
C LYS A 341 6.66 14.78 -8.92
N LYS A 342 6.57 13.47 -9.12
CA LYS A 342 6.47 12.78 -10.42
C LYS A 342 5.19 11.95 -10.40
N PRO A 343 4.02 12.61 -10.53
CA PRO A 343 2.73 11.96 -10.31
C PRO A 343 2.51 10.79 -11.26
N LEU A 344 1.88 9.73 -10.75
CA LEU A 344 1.42 8.61 -11.56
C LEU A 344 0.19 9.02 -12.41
N PRO A 345 -0.18 8.25 -13.44
CA PRO A 345 -1.48 8.41 -14.06
C PRO A 345 -2.59 8.25 -13.00
N ALA A 346 -3.58 9.13 -13.03
CA ALA A 346 -4.62 9.20 -11.99
C ALA A 346 -5.50 7.94 -11.94
N ARG A 347 -5.81 7.45 -10.73
CA ARG A 347 -6.55 6.20 -10.44
C ARG A 347 -7.75 6.44 -9.51
N LEU A 348 -8.69 7.29 -9.94
CA LEU A 348 -9.86 7.74 -9.17
C LEU A 348 -9.52 8.14 -7.73
N LEU A 349 -10.05 7.42 -6.73
CA LEU A 349 -9.92 7.73 -5.31
C LEU A 349 -8.47 7.70 -4.80
N LEU A 350 -7.57 7.01 -5.50
CA LEU A 350 -6.15 6.94 -5.17
C LEU A 350 -5.36 8.15 -5.71
N GLY A 351 -6.01 9.00 -6.52
CA GLY A 351 -5.39 10.16 -7.15
C GLY A 351 -4.21 9.76 -8.05
N ASN A 352 -3.21 10.63 -8.08
CA ASN A 352 -1.97 10.48 -8.86
C ASN A 352 -0.73 10.28 -7.95
N ALA A 353 -0.95 9.89 -6.70
CA ALA A 353 0.11 9.69 -5.72
C ALA A 353 1.16 8.72 -6.24
N ASN A 354 2.44 9.11 -6.17
CA ASN A 354 3.56 8.22 -6.47
C ASN A 354 4.33 7.95 -5.17
N PRO A 355 4.36 6.70 -4.67
CA PRO A 355 5.09 6.38 -3.44
C PRO A 355 6.60 6.61 -3.56
N ARG A 356 7.15 6.82 -4.77
CA ARG A 356 8.56 7.17 -4.97
C ARG A 356 8.86 8.65 -4.65
N ASP A 357 7.84 9.48 -4.50
CA ASP A 357 7.98 10.91 -4.23
C ASP A 357 8.05 11.23 -2.72
N LEU A 358 8.23 10.20 -1.87
CA LEU A 358 8.29 10.33 -0.42
C LEU A 358 9.69 10.03 0.13
N GLY A 359 10.12 10.81 1.11
CA GLY A 359 11.33 10.61 1.90
C GLY A 359 11.00 9.97 3.25
N TRP A 360 12.00 9.78 4.09
CA TRP A 360 11.84 9.16 5.41
C TRP A 360 11.93 10.17 6.55
N VAL A 361 11.09 9.99 7.57
CA VAL A 361 11.26 10.55 8.90
C VAL A 361 11.64 9.42 9.84
N LEU A 362 12.79 9.59 10.51
CA LEU A 362 13.38 8.63 11.43
C LEU A 362 13.33 9.18 12.85
N PHE A 363 12.84 8.39 13.77
CA PHE A 363 12.74 8.74 15.18
C PHE A 363 14.01 8.29 15.92
N LYS A 364 14.54 9.14 16.79
CA LYS A 364 15.85 8.94 17.44
C LYS A 364 15.87 9.42 18.88
#